data_AF-A0A3B1DZG4-F1
#
_entry.id   AF-A0A3B1DZG4-F1
#
_cell.length_a   1.000
_cell.length_b   1.000
_cell.length_c   1.000
_cell.angle_alpha   90.00
_cell.angle_beta   90.00
_cell.angle_gamma   90.00
#
_symmetry.space_group_name_H-M   'P 1'
#
loop_
_entity.id
_entity.type
_entity.pdbx_description
1 polymer ?
#
loop_
_entity_poly.entity_id
_entity_poly.type
_entity_poly.pdbx_seq_one_letter_code
_entity_poly.pdbx_strand_id
1 'polypeptide(L)'
;MMHNAREQPKCEPYVLTFAPILKEKVWGGRRLEGLGKALPAGVMVGESWEIADLAATSASGGGGDAARSVITNGTLAGKTLHEAMELWGPSLLGTALPSAEGGFPLLVKFLDARE
;
A
#
# COMPACT_ATOMS: atom_id res chain seq x y z
N MET A 1 8.91 -41.21 0.48
CA MET A 1 7.57 -40.74 0.88
C MET A 1 7.37 -39.37 0.27
N MET A 2 6.54 -39.27 -0.76
CA MET A 2 6.19 -37.98 -1.37
C MET A 2 5.14 -37.31 -0.48
N HIS A 3 5.48 -36.19 0.14
CA HIS A 3 4.50 -35.33 0.77
C HIS A 3 3.72 -34.63 -0.35
N ASN A 4 2.45 -34.99 -0.48
CA ASN A 4 1.50 -34.38 -1.40
C ASN A 4 1.21 -32.96 -0.90
N ALA A 5 1.79 -31.95 -1.54
CA ALA A 5 1.48 -30.56 -1.26
C ALA A 5 0.01 -30.33 -1.63
N ARG A 6 -0.83 -30.04 -0.62
CA ARG A 6 -2.23 -29.66 -0.87
C ARG A 6 -2.22 -28.41 -1.73
N GLU A 7 -2.71 -28.51 -2.97
CA GLU A 7 -2.99 -27.33 -3.78
C GLU A 7 -3.95 -26.44 -3.01
N GLN A 8 -3.46 -25.28 -2.56
CA GLN A 8 -4.31 -24.26 -1.99
C GLN A 8 -5.20 -23.71 -3.11
N PRO A 9 -6.48 -23.42 -2.85
CA PRO A 9 -7.34 -22.81 -3.85
C PRO A 9 -6.67 -21.51 -4.34
N LYS A 10 -6.32 -21.51 -5.63
CA LYS A 10 -5.66 -20.38 -6.26
C LYS A 10 -6.68 -19.25 -6.35
N CYS A 11 -6.51 -18.22 -5.53
CA CYS A 11 -7.28 -16.99 -5.69
C CYS A 11 -6.83 -16.34 -7.00
N GLU A 12 -7.70 -16.27 -8.00
CA GLU A 12 -7.38 -15.61 -9.28
C GLU A 12 -7.18 -14.09 -9.08
N PRO A 13 -6.27 -13.45 -9.84
CA PRO A 13 -6.10 -12.00 -9.81
C PRO A 13 -7.37 -11.24 -10.18
N TYR A 14 -7.61 -10.14 -9.49
CA TYR A 14 -8.72 -9.21 -9.75
C TYR A 14 -8.29 -7.77 -9.44
N VAL A 15 -9.12 -6.79 -9.80
CA VAL A 15 -8.84 -5.37 -9.52
C VAL A 15 -8.83 -5.14 -8.01
N LEU A 16 -7.66 -4.77 -7.47
CA LEU A 16 -7.49 -4.43 -6.08
C LEU A 16 -7.79 -2.94 -5.85
N THR A 17 -8.58 -2.65 -4.82
CA THR A 17 -8.75 -1.30 -4.27
C THR A 17 -8.07 -1.23 -2.90
N PHE A 18 -7.59 -0.05 -2.52
CA PHE A 18 -6.81 0.13 -1.29
C PHE A 18 -7.36 1.28 -0.45
N ALA A 19 -7.17 1.18 0.87
CA ALA A 19 -7.36 2.31 1.77
C ALA A 19 -6.10 3.19 1.76
N PRO A 20 -6.21 4.53 1.71
CA PRO A 20 -5.06 5.39 1.75
C PRO A 20 -4.38 5.36 3.13
N ILE A 21 -3.05 5.42 3.15
CA ILE A 21 -2.28 5.64 4.37
C ILE A 21 -2.02 7.14 4.49
N LEU A 22 -2.73 7.80 5.41
CA LEU A 22 -2.60 9.24 5.64
C LEU A 22 -1.41 9.52 6.56
N LYS A 23 -0.58 10.51 6.18
CA LYS A 23 0.58 10.94 6.97
C LYS A 23 0.41 12.41 7.35
N GLU A 24 0.37 12.65 8.66
CA GLU A 24 0.44 13.99 9.22
C GLU A 24 1.79 14.63 8.89
N LYS A 25 1.76 15.92 8.52
CA LYS A 25 2.94 16.72 8.21
C LYS A 25 2.76 18.14 8.69
N VAL A 26 3.83 18.73 9.23
CA VAL A 26 3.85 20.13 9.65
C VAL A 26 3.55 21.10 8.50
N TRP A 27 3.97 20.73 7.28
CA TRP A 27 3.70 21.45 6.02
C TRP A 27 2.41 20.98 5.33
N GLY A 28 1.68 20.05 5.94
CA GLY A 28 0.46 19.48 5.39
C GLY A 28 -0.73 20.43 5.44
N GLY A 29 -1.85 19.97 4.88
CA GLY A 29 -3.07 20.77 4.82
C GLY A 29 -4.33 19.92 4.84
N ARG A 30 -5.34 20.44 4.14
CA ARG A 30 -6.70 19.87 4.05
C ARG A 30 -7.19 19.72 2.61
N ARG A 31 -6.38 20.06 1.60
CA ARG A 31 -6.81 20.03 0.19
C ARG A 31 -7.11 18.62 -0.31
N LEU A 32 -6.53 17.60 0.32
CA LEU A 32 -6.82 16.18 0.03
C LEU A 32 -8.30 15.82 0.24
N GLU A 33 -9.05 16.56 1.07
CA GLU A 33 -10.51 16.38 1.19
C GLU A 33 -11.23 16.63 -0.14
N GLY A 34 -10.74 17.59 -0.94
CA GLY A 34 -11.26 17.86 -2.28
C GLY A 34 -11.04 16.72 -3.28
N LEU A 35 -10.14 15.77 -2.95
CA LEU A 35 -9.92 14.52 -3.68
C LEU A 35 -10.71 13.34 -3.06
N GLY A 36 -11.66 13.62 -2.17
CA GLY A 36 -12.50 12.62 -1.51
C GLY A 36 -11.79 11.86 -0.38
N LYS A 37 -10.66 12.36 0.14
CA LYS A 37 -9.94 11.72 1.25
C LYS A 37 -10.59 12.10 2.59
N ALA A 38 -10.98 11.11 3.37
CA ALA A 38 -11.49 11.32 4.72
C ALA A 38 -10.33 11.60 5.67
N LEU A 39 -10.12 12.87 6.03
CA LEU A 39 -9.02 13.27 6.91
C LEU A 39 -9.49 13.37 8.38
N PRO A 40 -8.70 12.91 9.36
CA PRO A 40 -9.02 13.09 10.78
C PRO A 40 -9.25 14.56 11.15
N ALA A 41 -10.20 14.84 12.04
CA ALA A 41 -10.50 16.21 12.45
C ALA A 41 -9.30 16.87 13.13
N GLY A 42 -9.00 18.11 12.75
CA GLY A 42 -7.91 18.90 13.34
C GLY A 42 -6.48 18.49 12.92
N VAL A 43 -6.32 17.44 12.12
CA VAL A 43 -5.00 16.95 11.68
C VAL A 43 -4.64 17.53 10.30
N MET A 44 -3.41 18.06 10.18
CA MET A 44 -2.83 18.54 8.92
C MET A 44 -2.15 17.38 8.19
N VAL A 45 -2.75 16.92 7.11
CA VAL A 45 -2.24 15.78 6.35
C VAL A 45 -1.47 16.29 5.14
N GLY A 46 -0.20 15.94 5.04
CA GLY A 46 0.65 16.31 3.91
C GLY A 46 0.74 15.22 2.85
N GLU A 47 0.54 13.95 3.21
CA GLU A 47 0.62 12.84 2.27
C GLU A 47 -0.57 11.89 2.41
N SER A 48 -1.12 11.45 1.27
CA SER A 48 -2.01 10.30 1.15
C SER A 48 -1.32 9.26 0.30
N TRP A 49 -0.83 8.18 0.91
CA TRP A 49 -0.19 7.09 0.16
C TRP A 49 -1.26 6.14 -0.33
N GLU A 50 -1.37 6.01 -1.64
CA GLU A 50 -2.38 5.21 -2.32
C GLU A 50 -1.89 3.78 -2.53
N ILE A 51 -0.61 3.64 -2.91
CA ILE A 51 0.07 2.35 -3.10
C ILE A 51 1.40 2.39 -2.39
N ALA A 52 1.60 1.50 -1.43
CA ALA A 52 2.85 1.31 -0.71
C ALA A 52 3.07 -0.18 -0.40
N ASP A 53 4.32 -0.62 -0.51
CA ASP A 53 4.79 -1.88 0.06
C ASP A 53 6.25 -1.72 0.51
N LEU A 54 6.43 -1.07 1.64
CA LEU A 54 7.74 -0.72 2.22
C LEU A 54 7.89 -1.39 3.58
N ALA A 55 8.92 -2.22 3.74
CA ALA A 55 9.22 -2.90 5.00
C ALA A 55 9.68 -1.92 6.11
N ALA A 56 10.25 -0.79 5.71
CA ALA A 56 10.54 0.34 6.59
C ALA A 56 10.50 1.62 5.76
N THR A 57 10.19 2.74 6.42
CA THR A 57 10.20 4.07 5.78
C THR A 57 11.26 4.95 6.41
N SER A 58 11.62 6.08 5.80
CA SER A 58 12.57 6.99 6.43
C SER A 58 12.00 7.56 7.73
N ALA A 59 12.82 7.65 8.78
CA ALA A 59 12.37 8.20 10.06
C ALA A 59 11.91 9.66 9.95
N SER A 60 12.65 10.48 9.17
CA SER A 60 12.35 11.91 8.98
C SER A 60 11.19 12.16 8.01
N GLY A 61 10.87 11.21 7.12
CA GLY A 61 9.91 11.39 6.03
C GLY A 61 8.70 10.47 6.12
N GLY A 62 8.86 9.16 6.22
CA GLY A 62 7.73 8.22 6.22
C GLY A 62 7.24 7.75 7.59
N GLY A 63 7.97 8.09 8.66
CA GLY A 63 7.65 7.75 10.05
C GLY A 63 8.48 6.61 10.63
N GLY A 64 9.42 6.02 9.87
CA GLY A 64 10.33 4.97 10.35
C GLY A 64 9.75 3.56 10.26
N ASP A 65 8.43 3.42 10.40
CA ASP A 65 7.75 2.13 10.39
C ASP A 65 7.53 1.57 8.98
N ALA A 66 7.12 0.30 8.92
CA ALA A 66 6.60 -0.33 7.72
C ALA A 66 5.33 0.39 7.21
N ALA A 67 5.14 0.38 5.90
CA ALA A 67 3.95 0.94 5.26
C ALA A 67 3.53 0.05 4.10
N ARG A 68 2.40 -0.64 4.26
CA ARG A 68 1.84 -1.56 3.27
C ARG A 68 0.37 -1.23 3.04
N SER A 69 -0.01 -0.96 1.79
CA SER A 69 -1.40 -0.68 1.44
C SER A 69 -2.27 -1.90 1.73
N VAL A 70 -3.40 -1.67 2.41
CA VAL A 70 -4.38 -2.70 2.75
C VAL A 70 -5.47 -2.73 1.69
N ILE A 71 -5.75 -3.93 1.17
CA ILE A 71 -6.78 -4.21 0.18
C ILE A 71 -8.16 -4.05 0.83
N THR A 72 -9.08 -3.37 0.15
CA THR A 72 -10.42 -3.05 0.68
C THR A 72 -11.56 -3.83 0.02
N ASN A 73 -11.27 -4.66 -0.99
CA ASN A 73 -12.30 -5.37 -1.76
C ASN A 73 -11.96 -6.83 -2.04
N GLY A 74 -13.01 -7.59 -2.38
CA GLY A 74 -12.90 -8.97 -2.85
C GLY A 74 -12.38 -9.94 -1.80
N THR A 75 -11.88 -11.08 -2.26
CA THR A 75 -11.44 -12.22 -1.43
C THR A 75 -10.18 -11.94 -0.61
N LEU A 76 -9.34 -10.99 -1.04
CA LEU A 76 -8.16 -10.53 -0.32
C LEU A 76 -8.41 -9.27 0.52
N ALA A 77 -9.66 -8.83 0.71
CA ALA A 77 -9.96 -7.70 1.60
C ALA A 77 -9.36 -7.92 3.00
N GLY A 78 -8.71 -6.89 3.54
CA GLY A 78 -7.99 -6.94 4.81
C GLY A 78 -6.54 -7.43 4.70
N LYS A 79 -6.12 -8.01 3.57
CA LYS A 79 -4.73 -8.36 3.29
C LYS A 79 -3.94 -7.16 2.77
N THR A 80 -2.63 -7.25 2.86
CA THR A 80 -1.70 -6.25 2.32
C THR A 80 -1.38 -6.49 0.85
N LEU A 81 -0.91 -5.45 0.16
CA LEU A 81 -0.31 -5.58 -1.18
C LEU A 81 0.84 -6.59 -1.19
N HIS A 82 1.63 -6.65 -0.12
CA HIS A 82 2.72 -7.62 0.02
C HIS A 82 2.22 -9.07 -0.03
N GLU A 83 1.18 -9.39 0.76
CA GLU A 83 0.59 -10.73 0.74
C GLU A 83 -0.01 -11.08 -0.63
N ALA A 84 -0.58 -10.10 -1.34
CA ALA A 84 -1.05 -10.31 -2.71
C ALA A 84 0.12 -10.55 -3.68
N MET A 85 1.25 -9.87 -3.49
CA MET A 85 2.47 -10.12 -4.27
C MET A 85 3.05 -11.51 -4.01
N GLU A 86 3.11 -11.96 -2.76
CA GLU A 86 3.54 -13.31 -2.40
C GLU A 86 2.62 -14.38 -3.00
N LEU A 87 1.30 -14.11 -3.03
CA LEU A 87 0.30 -15.04 -3.56
C LEU A 87 0.29 -15.11 -5.09
N TRP A 88 0.32 -13.96 -5.76
CA TRP A 88 0.12 -13.88 -7.22
C TRP A 88 1.43 -13.81 -8.00
N GLY A 89 2.53 -13.40 -7.37
CA GLY A 89 3.86 -13.33 -7.94
C GLY A 89 3.86 -12.62 -9.31
N PRO A 90 4.35 -13.27 -10.38
CA PRO A 90 4.36 -12.69 -11.73
C PRO A 90 2.98 -12.28 -12.26
N SER A 91 1.88 -12.84 -11.73
CA SER A 91 0.53 -12.46 -12.17
C SER A 91 0.13 -11.06 -11.68
N LEU A 92 0.79 -10.54 -10.63
CA LEU A 92 0.61 -9.17 -10.14
C LEU A 92 1.69 -8.24 -10.71
N LEU A 93 2.96 -8.66 -10.70
CA LEU A 93 4.08 -7.81 -11.13
C LEU A 93 4.29 -7.74 -12.65
N GLY A 94 3.75 -8.70 -13.40
CA GLY A 94 4.07 -8.87 -14.81
C GLY A 94 5.56 -9.12 -14.99
N THR A 95 6.21 -8.27 -15.79
CA THR A 95 7.66 -8.31 -16.04
C THR A 95 8.47 -7.41 -15.11
N ALA A 96 7.83 -6.69 -14.18
CA ALA A 96 8.54 -5.86 -13.24
C ALA A 96 9.28 -6.71 -12.20
N LEU A 97 10.45 -6.25 -11.78
CA LEU A 97 11.16 -6.82 -10.64
C LEU A 97 10.64 -6.18 -9.34
N PRO A 98 10.63 -6.91 -8.22
CA PRO A 98 10.45 -6.31 -6.89
C PRO A 98 11.49 -5.22 -6.62
N SER A 99 11.22 -4.36 -5.63
CA SER A 99 12.23 -3.42 -5.12
C SER A 99 13.45 -4.18 -4.56
N ALA A 100 14.54 -3.47 -4.26
CA ALA A 100 15.73 -4.07 -3.67
C ALA A 100 15.45 -4.78 -2.32
N GLU A 101 14.43 -4.30 -1.60
CA GLU A 101 13.94 -4.82 -0.33
C GLU A 101 12.83 -5.87 -0.50
N GLY A 102 12.51 -6.27 -1.73
CA GLY A 102 11.51 -7.29 -2.05
C GLY A 102 10.06 -6.82 -2.05
N GLY A 103 9.81 -5.50 -2.03
CA GLY A 103 8.46 -4.92 -2.05
C GLY A 103 7.96 -4.57 -3.45
N PHE A 104 6.72 -4.07 -3.54
CA PHE A 104 6.19 -3.49 -4.77
C PHE A 104 7.09 -2.33 -5.24
N PRO A 105 7.49 -2.27 -6.52
CA PRO A 105 8.55 -1.37 -6.97
C PRO A 105 8.16 0.11 -7.02
N LEU A 106 6.91 0.48 -6.72
CA LEU A 106 6.41 1.85 -6.77
C LEU A 106 5.75 2.27 -5.46
N LEU A 107 5.95 3.54 -5.10
CA LEU A 107 5.19 4.26 -4.09
C LEU A 107 4.34 5.32 -4.80
N VAL A 108 3.02 5.26 -4.67
CA VAL A 108 2.11 6.23 -5.26
C VAL A 108 1.47 7.06 -4.15
N LYS A 109 1.56 8.39 -4.26
CA LYS A 109 1.06 9.32 -3.24
C LYS A 109 0.44 10.57 -3.86
N PHE A 110 -0.54 11.13 -3.17
CA PHE A 110 -0.90 12.55 -3.29
C PHE A 110 -0.19 13.35 -2.20
N LEU A 111 0.22 14.57 -2.55
CA LEU A 111 0.86 15.50 -1.64
C LEU A 111 0.01 16.77 -1.53
N ASP A 112 -0.29 17.19 -0.30
CA ASP A 112 -0.75 18.54 -0.01
C ASP A 112 0.41 19.32 0.63
N ALA A 113 1.22 19.92 -0.22
CA ALA A 113 2.24 20.89 0.18
C ALA A 113 1.53 22.25 0.36
N ARG A 114 1.06 22.52 1.58
CA ARG A 114 0.38 23.78 1.90
C ARG A 114 1.37 24.94 1.90
N GLU A 115 2.56 24.69 2.43
CA GLU A 115 3.65 25.66 2.61
C GLU A 115 4.72 25.56 1.52
#